data_AF-A0A5C6N6H9-F1
#
_entry.id   AF-A0A5C6N6H9-F1
#
_cell.length_a   1.000
_cell.length_b   1.000
_cell.length_c   1.000
_cell.angle_alpha   90.00
_cell.angle_beta   90.00
_cell.angle_gamma   90.00
#
_symmetry.space_group_name_H-M   'P 1'
#
loop_
_entity.id
_entity.type
_entity.pdbx_description
1 polymer ?
#
loop_
_entity_poly.entity_id
_entity_poly.type
_entity_poly.pdbx_seq_one_letter_code
_entity_poly.pdbx_strand_id
1 'polypeptide(L)'
;MLSVYMRLRYPNMVAGALAASAPILSTAGLGDPSQFFRDVTADYERLAPRCKDAVRGAFHQLKELAENQDYRRIQEKLSLCKPPSSPEDIYQLNGLLRNAFTLMAMLDYPYSTHFMGNMPANPVKVACETMLRASGLLENLRDTAGIVYNSTGALGCFDLYSLYVQCADPTGCGLGSNSLAWDYQACTEINLCYDSNNETDMFPPMTFGETERNIYCSKRWAVLPRPRWLQTQFWGDALSAASNIIFSNGDLDPWANGGVRKSLSSSLIAVNIPGGAHHLDLRGSNDADPESVIKARKTEADLIAQWVKMERTRLRTPKQ
;
A
#
# COMPACT_ATOMS: atom_id res chain seq x y z
N MET A 1 2.01 -11.34 -5.13
CA MET A 1 1.17 -11.81 -6.27
C MET A 1 1.88 -12.80 -7.16
N LEU A 2 3.04 -12.46 -7.75
CA LEU A 2 3.73 -13.32 -8.73
C LEU A 2 4.00 -14.76 -8.25
N SER A 3 4.34 -14.96 -6.97
CA SER A 3 4.50 -16.31 -6.39
C SER A 3 3.23 -17.16 -6.52
N VAL A 4 2.05 -16.56 -6.31
CA VAL A 4 0.75 -17.21 -6.53
C VAL A 4 0.66 -17.62 -7.99
N TYR A 5 0.82 -16.65 -8.91
CA TYR A 5 0.62 -16.87 -10.34
C TYR A 5 1.57 -17.93 -10.91
N MET A 6 2.83 -17.97 -10.44
CA MET A 6 3.79 -19.00 -10.79
C MET A 6 3.31 -20.38 -10.33
N ARG A 7 2.77 -20.50 -9.11
CA ARG A 7 2.23 -21.76 -8.60
C ARG A 7 0.95 -22.19 -9.31
N LEU A 8 0.09 -21.24 -9.72
CA LEU A 8 -1.12 -21.54 -10.49
C LEU A 8 -0.78 -22.05 -11.90
N ARG A 9 0.16 -21.39 -12.58
CA ARG A 9 0.46 -21.65 -14.01
C ARG A 9 1.51 -22.75 -14.23
N TYR A 10 2.44 -22.90 -13.30
CA TYR A 10 3.58 -23.82 -13.45
C TYR A 10 3.76 -24.70 -12.20
N PRO A 11 2.72 -25.45 -11.77
CA PRO A 11 2.80 -26.31 -10.59
C PRO A 11 3.78 -27.49 -10.78
N ASN A 12 4.18 -27.78 -12.01
CA ASN A 12 5.24 -28.74 -12.36
C ASN A 12 6.65 -28.19 -12.13
N MET A 13 6.82 -26.87 -12.04
CA MET A 13 8.12 -26.20 -11.85
C MET A 13 8.33 -25.75 -10.40
N VAL A 14 7.28 -25.29 -9.73
CA VAL A 14 7.34 -24.82 -8.33
C VAL A 14 6.41 -25.63 -7.45
N ALA A 15 6.92 -26.17 -6.32
CA ALA A 15 6.19 -27.07 -5.43
C ALA A 15 5.11 -26.39 -4.57
N GLY A 16 5.27 -25.09 -4.33
CA GLY A 16 4.38 -24.27 -3.53
C GLY A 16 4.81 -22.80 -3.58
N ALA A 17 4.04 -21.93 -2.93
CA ALA A 17 4.30 -20.50 -2.89
C ALA A 17 3.99 -19.90 -1.51
N LEU A 18 4.88 -19.04 -1.03
CA LEU A 18 4.58 -18.06 0.00
C LEU A 18 4.24 -16.74 -0.70
N ALA A 19 3.02 -16.26 -0.47
CA ALA A 19 2.48 -15.03 -1.05
C ALA A 19 2.17 -14.02 0.06
N ALA A 20 3.22 -13.38 0.55
CA ALA A 20 3.12 -12.37 1.60
C ALA A 20 2.57 -11.04 1.08
N SER A 21 1.57 -10.51 1.80
CA SER A 21 0.84 -9.28 1.50
C SER A 21 0.47 -9.16 0.03
N ALA A 22 -0.13 -10.21 -0.53
CA ALA A 22 -0.45 -10.28 -1.95
C ALA A 22 -1.93 -9.92 -2.21
N PRO A 23 -2.23 -8.70 -2.70
CA PRO A 23 -3.60 -8.23 -2.94
C PRO A 23 -4.17 -8.79 -4.26
N ILE A 24 -4.17 -10.12 -4.41
CA ILE A 24 -4.55 -10.79 -5.67
C ILE A 24 -6.03 -10.63 -6.04
N LEU A 25 -6.89 -10.24 -5.10
CA LEU A 25 -8.32 -10.05 -5.36
C LEU A 25 -8.56 -8.62 -5.87
N SER A 26 -8.07 -7.62 -5.14
CA SER A 26 -8.26 -6.22 -5.55
C SER A 26 -7.53 -5.86 -6.83
N THR A 27 -6.32 -6.40 -7.03
CA THR A 27 -5.61 -6.21 -8.31
C THR A 27 -6.30 -6.88 -9.50
N ALA A 28 -7.15 -7.89 -9.26
CA ALA A 28 -8.03 -8.50 -10.25
C ALA A 28 -9.36 -7.73 -10.43
N GLY A 29 -9.55 -6.59 -9.76
CA GLY A 29 -10.76 -5.77 -9.85
C GLY A 29 -11.89 -6.22 -8.95
N LEU A 30 -11.61 -7.02 -7.91
CA LEU A 30 -12.60 -7.50 -6.95
C LEU A 30 -12.55 -6.70 -5.65
N GLY A 31 -13.69 -6.50 -5.01
CA GLY A 31 -13.79 -5.83 -3.71
C GLY A 31 -14.23 -4.38 -3.80
N ASP A 32 -13.91 -3.62 -2.75
CA ASP A 32 -14.41 -2.27 -2.50
C ASP A 32 -13.32 -1.21 -2.84
N PRO A 33 -13.56 -0.30 -3.80
CA PRO A 33 -12.65 0.80 -4.15
C PRO A 33 -12.23 1.68 -2.97
N SER A 34 -13.07 1.81 -1.94
CA SER A 34 -12.78 2.64 -0.77
C SER A 34 -12.03 1.88 0.33
N GLN A 35 -11.77 0.57 0.16
CA GLN A 35 -11.15 -0.27 1.19
C GLN A 35 -9.74 0.22 1.56
N PHE A 36 -8.90 0.52 0.57
CA PHE A 36 -7.49 0.78 0.83
C PHE A 36 -7.28 2.00 1.75
N PHE A 37 -7.87 3.14 1.40
CA PHE A 37 -7.71 4.37 2.19
C PHE A 37 -8.51 4.39 3.49
N ARG A 38 -9.62 3.63 3.55
CA ARG A 38 -10.31 3.33 4.82
C ARG A 38 -9.39 2.55 5.77
N ASP A 39 -8.67 1.56 5.27
CA ASP A 39 -7.79 0.74 6.09
C ASP A 39 -6.53 1.52 6.50
N VAL A 40 -5.96 2.35 5.61
CA VAL A 40 -4.95 3.34 6.01
C VAL A 40 -5.48 4.20 7.17
N THR A 41 -6.70 4.72 7.07
CA THR A 41 -7.31 5.55 8.13
C THR A 41 -7.46 4.78 9.44
N ALA A 42 -7.85 3.51 9.37
CA ALA A 42 -8.04 2.66 10.54
C ALA A 42 -6.74 2.43 11.34
N ASP A 43 -5.58 2.41 10.69
CA ASP A 43 -4.29 2.27 11.38
C ASP A 43 -4.00 3.45 12.30
N TYR A 44 -4.22 4.68 11.81
CA TYR A 44 -4.06 5.90 12.61
C TYR A 44 -5.14 6.03 13.69
N GLU A 45 -6.39 5.70 13.36
CA GLU A 45 -7.52 5.74 14.30
C GLU A 45 -7.36 4.76 15.46
N ARG A 46 -6.88 3.53 15.19
CA ARG A 46 -6.64 2.50 16.20
C ARG A 46 -5.64 2.96 17.25
N LEU A 47 -4.65 3.74 16.85
CA LEU A 47 -3.67 4.29 17.78
C LEU A 47 -4.24 5.45 18.59
N ALA A 48 -4.89 6.41 17.92
CA ALA A 48 -5.54 7.53 18.58
C ALA A 48 -6.65 8.12 17.68
N PRO A 49 -7.94 8.04 18.08
CA PRO A 49 -9.04 8.62 17.28
C PRO A 49 -8.85 10.11 16.97
N ARG A 50 -8.26 10.86 17.92
CA ARG A 50 -7.93 12.29 17.73
C ARG A 50 -6.89 12.54 16.63
N CYS A 51 -6.04 11.56 16.31
CA CYS A 51 -5.07 11.65 15.22
C CYS A 51 -5.78 11.72 13.87
N LYS A 52 -6.73 10.81 13.63
CA LYS A 52 -7.63 10.84 12.46
C LYS A 52 -8.33 12.20 12.34
N ASP A 53 -8.88 12.70 13.45
CA ASP A 53 -9.59 13.99 13.46
C ASP A 53 -8.66 15.17 13.13
N ALA A 54 -7.43 15.16 13.64
CA ALA A 54 -6.41 16.17 13.34
C ALA A 54 -6.00 16.14 11.85
N VAL A 55 -5.86 14.96 11.26
CA VAL A 55 -5.56 14.80 9.83
C VAL A 55 -6.71 15.36 8.98
N ARG A 56 -7.96 14.98 9.28
CA ARG A 56 -9.15 15.53 8.61
C ARG A 56 -9.22 17.05 8.73
N GLY A 57 -8.97 17.58 9.93
CA GLY A 57 -8.95 19.03 10.18
C GLY A 57 -7.86 19.75 9.39
N ALA A 58 -6.67 19.15 9.24
CA ALA A 58 -5.58 19.74 8.46
C ALA A 58 -5.93 19.80 6.96
N PHE A 59 -6.48 18.71 6.40
CA PHE A 59 -6.95 18.71 5.01
C PHE A 59 -8.15 19.65 4.78
N HIS A 60 -9.02 19.82 5.78
CA HIS A 60 -10.08 20.82 5.71
C HIS A 60 -9.53 22.25 5.64
N GLN A 61 -8.57 22.61 6.50
CA GLN A 61 -7.91 23.92 6.44
C GLN A 61 -7.20 24.15 5.11
N LEU A 62 -6.55 23.11 4.57
CA LEU A 62 -5.91 23.18 3.25
C LEU A 62 -6.94 23.47 2.15
N LYS A 63 -8.10 22.78 2.19
CA LYS A 63 -9.20 23.00 1.25
C LYS A 63 -9.74 24.44 1.34
N GLU A 64 -10.00 24.96 2.54
CA GLU A 64 -10.49 26.33 2.73
C GLU A 64 -9.51 27.37 2.18
N LEU A 65 -8.21 27.20 2.41
CA LEU A 65 -7.19 28.11 1.85
C LEU A 65 -7.17 28.04 0.31
N ALA A 66 -7.31 26.84 -0.27
CA ALA A 66 -7.34 26.66 -1.72
C ALA A 66 -8.58 27.29 -2.36
N GLU A 67 -9.76 27.12 -1.76
CA GLU A 67 -11.03 27.72 -2.22
C GLU A 67 -10.98 29.26 -2.15
N ASN A 68 -10.29 29.81 -1.14
CA ASN A 68 -10.03 31.24 -1.02
C ASN A 68 -8.82 31.74 -1.83
N GLN A 69 -8.18 30.86 -2.60
CA GLN A 69 -6.97 31.14 -3.40
C GLN A 69 -5.80 31.73 -2.58
N ASP A 70 -5.74 31.44 -1.27
CA ASP A 70 -4.64 31.85 -0.39
C ASP A 70 -3.44 30.88 -0.52
N TYR A 71 -2.93 30.76 -1.74
CA TYR A 71 -1.85 29.85 -2.08
C TYR A 71 -0.52 30.23 -1.41
N ARG A 72 -0.34 31.52 -1.10
CA ARG A 72 0.82 31.99 -0.35
C ARG A 72 0.81 31.38 1.06
N ARG A 73 -0.35 31.36 1.73
CA ARG A 73 -0.44 30.77 3.06
C ARG A 73 -0.21 29.27 3.03
N ILE A 74 -0.70 28.57 2.01
CA ILE A 74 -0.43 27.14 1.79
C ILE A 74 1.08 26.91 1.64
N GLN A 75 1.75 27.71 0.79
CA GLN A 75 3.19 27.62 0.58
C GLN A 75 3.97 27.78 1.90
N GLU A 76 3.64 28.83 2.67
CA GLU A 76 4.31 29.15 3.94
C GLU A 76 4.12 28.02 4.97
N LYS A 77 2.89 27.55 5.15
CA LYS A 77 2.53 26.57 6.19
C LYS A 77 3.05 25.17 5.90
N LEU A 78 3.05 24.76 4.62
CA LEU A 78 3.52 23.45 4.19
C LEU A 78 4.97 23.45 3.70
N SER A 79 5.65 24.60 3.78
CA SER A 79 7.03 24.79 3.32
C SER A 79 7.22 24.30 1.88
N LEU A 80 6.35 24.73 0.96
CA LEU A 80 6.43 24.33 -0.45
C LEU A 80 7.47 25.18 -1.18
N CYS A 81 8.22 24.56 -2.11
CA CYS A 81 9.25 25.28 -2.87
C CYS A 81 8.65 26.34 -3.81
N LYS A 82 7.41 26.11 -4.28
CA LYS A 82 6.63 27.04 -5.09
C LYS A 82 5.20 27.10 -4.54
N PRO A 83 4.53 28.26 -4.61
CA PRO A 83 3.11 28.32 -4.28
C PRO A 83 2.30 27.53 -5.31
N PRO A 84 1.24 26.81 -4.88
CA PRO A 84 0.24 26.31 -5.81
C PRO A 84 -0.34 27.48 -6.63
N SER A 85 -0.77 27.20 -7.85
CA SER A 85 -1.33 28.20 -8.76
C SER A 85 -2.65 27.78 -9.38
N SER A 86 -3.04 26.51 -9.18
CA SER A 86 -4.14 25.87 -9.86
C SER A 86 -4.80 24.79 -8.98
N PRO A 87 -6.07 24.41 -9.25
CA PRO A 87 -6.68 23.23 -8.66
C PRO A 87 -5.86 21.95 -8.86
N GLU A 88 -5.15 21.83 -9.98
CA GLU A 88 -4.26 20.71 -10.29
C GLU A 88 -3.07 20.64 -9.32
N ASP A 89 -2.48 21.77 -8.95
CA ASP A 89 -1.41 21.83 -7.94
C ASP A 89 -1.92 21.39 -6.56
N ILE A 90 -3.17 21.74 -6.22
CA ILE A 90 -3.81 21.33 -4.96
C ILE A 90 -4.12 19.83 -4.96
N TYR A 91 -4.59 19.29 -6.09
CA TYR A 91 -4.79 17.86 -6.26
C TYR A 91 -3.46 17.08 -6.12
N GLN A 92 -2.39 17.58 -6.74
CA GLN A 92 -1.04 17.03 -6.63
C GLN A 92 -0.53 17.06 -5.18
N LEU A 93 -0.72 18.18 -4.47
CA LEU A 93 -0.37 18.33 -3.06
C LEU A 93 -1.13 17.34 -2.17
N ASN A 94 -2.45 17.19 -2.38
CA ASN A 94 -3.25 16.21 -1.65
C ASN A 94 -2.74 14.78 -1.89
N GLY A 95 -2.36 14.45 -3.12
CA GLY A 95 -1.74 13.17 -3.47
C GLY A 95 -0.43 12.92 -2.74
N LEU A 96 0.49 13.89 -2.75
CA LEU A 96 1.76 13.83 -2.00
C LEU A 96 1.52 13.59 -0.50
N LEU A 97 0.63 14.37 0.11
CA LEU A 97 0.37 14.30 1.55
C LEU A 97 -0.31 12.97 1.91
N ARG A 98 -1.32 12.52 1.16
CA ARG A 98 -1.97 11.22 1.34
C ARG A 98 -0.97 10.07 1.22
N ASN A 99 -0.06 10.15 0.24
CA ASN A 99 0.96 9.14 0.02
C ASN A 99 1.93 9.00 1.20
N ALA A 100 2.21 10.07 1.95
CA ALA A 100 3.00 9.97 3.18
C ALA A 100 2.31 9.05 4.22
N PHE A 101 1.01 9.21 4.42
CA PHE A 101 0.24 8.36 5.34
C PHE A 101 0.17 6.91 4.86
N THR A 102 0.00 6.70 3.55
CA THR A 102 0.04 5.37 2.91
C THR A 102 1.36 4.66 3.20
N LEU A 103 2.50 5.33 2.94
CA LEU A 103 3.82 4.73 3.13
C LEU A 103 4.11 4.41 4.59
N MET A 104 3.70 5.26 5.52
CA MET A 104 3.88 4.99 6.94
C MET A 104 2.99 3.85 7.44
N ALA A 105 1.75 3.70 6.94
CA ALA A 105 0.89 2.56 7.27
C ALA A 105 1.47 1.25 6.73
N MET A 106 1.85 1.21 5.44
CA MET A 106 2.49 0.03 4.84
C MET A 106 3.79 -0.38 5.56
N LEU A 107 4.55 0.60 6.06
CA LEU A 107 5.84 0.39 6.68
C LEU A 107 5.78 0.50 8.22
N ASP A 108 4.62 0.25 8.84
CA ASP A 108 4.43 0.34 10.31
C ASP A 108 5.11 -0.80 11.07
N TYR A 109 6.43 -0.93 10.87
CA TYR A 109 7.26 -1.96 11.46
C TYR A 109 7.71 -1.57 12.87
N PRO A 110 7.91 -2.55 13.78
CA PRO A 110 8.27 -2.27 15.18
C PRO A 110 9.73 -1.81 15.38
N TYR A 111 10.50 -1.67 14.30
CA TYR A 111 11.89 -1.24 14.28
C TYR A 111 12.16 -0.35 13.05
N SER A 112 13.22 0.45 13.10
CA SER A 112 13.59 1.33 11.98
C SER A 112 13.95 0.53 10.73
N THR A 113 13.57 1.04 9.56
CA THR A 113 13.80 0.34 8.28
C THR A 113 14.32 1.28 7.18
N HIS A 114 14.97 0.68 6.19
CA HIS A 114 15.53 1.32 5.00
C HIS A 114 15.03 0.60 3.74
N PHE A 115 13.71 0.60 3.51
CA PHE A 115 13.10 -0.12 2.38
C PHE A 115 12.70 0.83 1.24
N MET A 116 11.63 1.60 1.41
CA MET A 116 11.21 2.66 0.45
C MET A 116 11.70 4.05 0.87
N GLY A 117 12.58 4.10 1.86
CA GLY A 117 13.04 5.30 2.56
C GLY A 117 13.47 4.94 3.98
N ASN A 118 14.07 5.90 4.68
CA ASN A 118 14.38 5.75 6.10
C ASN A 118 13.09 5.98 6.90
N MET A 119 12.60 4.93 7.56
CA MET A 119 11.44 5.02 8.44
C MET A 119 11.87 4.74 9.89
N PRO A 120 11.38 5.51 10.88
CA PRO A 120 11.57 5.18 12.28
C PRO A 120 10.80 3.90 12.64
N ALA A 121 11.07 3.36 13.83
CA ALA A 121 10.22 2.33 14.41
C ALA A 121 8.81 2.88 14.69
N ASN A 122 7.77 2.11 14.35
CA ASN A 122 6.36 2.46 14.54
C ASN A 122 6.00 3.84 13.93
N PRO A 123 6.24 4.05 12.62
CA PRO A 123 6.04 5.35 11.97
C PRO A 123 4.62 5.88 12.08
N VAL A 124 3.57 5.04 12.14
CA VAL A 124 2.19 5.52 12.37
C VAL A 124 2.08 6.19 13.74
N LYS A 125 2.78 5.66 14.75
CA LYS A 125 2.87 6.28 16.08
C LYS A 125 3.57 7.63 16.05
N VAL A 126 4.72 7.70 15.38
CA VAL A 126 5.46 8.96 15.23
C VAL A 126 4.63 10.02 14.49
N ALA A 127 3.89 9.60 13.47
CA ALA A 127 2.97 10.47 12.73
C ALA A 127 1.84 11.01 13.61
N CYS A 128 1.18 10.16 14.40
CA CYS A 128 0.11 10.63 15.29
C CYS A 128 0.61 11.54 16.40
N GLU A 129 1.76 11.24 17.01
CA GLU A 129 2.39 12.14 17.98
C GLU A 129 2.74 13.50 17.34
N THR A 130 3.16 13.50 16.07
CA THR A 130 3.44 14.71 15.30
C THR A 130 2.18 15.51 14.97
N MET A 131 1.11 14.84 14.54
CA MET A 131 -0.18 15.45 14.24
C MET A 131 -0.85 16.11 15.45
N LEU A 132 -0.58 15.59 16.65
CA LEU A 132 -1.19 16.04 17.90
C LEU A 132 -0.36 17.07 18.69
N ARG A 133 0.73 17.59 18.12
CA ARG A 133 1.52 18.66 18.76
C ARG A 133 0.71 19.95 18.90
N ALA A 134 1.05 20.76 19.89
CA ALA A 134 0.45 22.08 20.14
C ALA A 134 0.90 23.17 19.15
N SER A 135 1.10 22.81 17.88
CA SER A 135 1.34 23.72 16.76
C SER A 135 0.08 23.83 15.89
N GLY A 136 0.14 24.51 14.74
CA GLY A 136 -0.95 24.54 13.76
C GLY A 136 -1.12 23.22 13.00
N LEU A 137 -2.35 22.89 12.60
CA LEU A 137 -2.65 21.62 11.91
C LEU A 137 -1.90 21.47 10.58
N LEU A 138 -1.74 22.55 9.81
CA LEU A 138 -0.99 22.51 8.56
C LEU A 138 0.51 22.31 8.79
N GLU A 139 1.11 22.94 9.80
CA GLU A 139 2.50 22.68 10.17
C GLU A 139 2.70 21.25 10.66
N ASN A 140 1.76 20.71 11.44
CA ASN A 140 1.79 19.32 11.87
C ASN A 140 1.68 18.36 10.67
N LEU A 141 0.85 18.68 9.68
CA LEU A 141 0.70 17.90 8.45
C LEU A 141 1.99 17.92 7.62
N ARG A 142 2.64 19.09 7.50
CA ARG A 142 3.97 19.22 6.89
C ARG A 142 5.00 18.34 7.60
N ASP A 143 5.10 18.45 8.92
CA ASP A 143 6.09 17.71 9.71
C ASP A 143 5.87 16.19 9.61
N THR A 144 4.60 15.78 9.57
CA THR A 144 4.20 14.38 9.36
C THR A 144 4.60 13.87 7.97
N ALA A 145 4.35 14.65 6.91
CA ALA A 145 4.86 14.32 5.57
C ALA A 145 6.40 14.30 5.52
N GLY A 146 7.06 15.11 6.35
CA GLY A 146 8.51 15.14 6.51
C GLY A 146 9.12 13.84 7.02
N ILE A 147 8.38 12.99 7.75
CA ILE A 147 8.85 11.66 8.16
C ILE A 147 9.21 10.82 6.93
N VAL A 148 8.43 10.96 5.85
CA VAL A 148 8.64 10.24 4.59
C VAL A 148 9.60 10.99 3.67
N TYR A 149 9.33 12.27 3.42
CA TYR A 149 9.99 13.02 2.36
C TYR A 149 11.24 13.78 2.81
N ASN A 150 11.44 13.97 4.11
CA ASN A 150 12.55 14.74 4.66
C ASN A 150 13.16 14.08 5.90
N SER A 151 13.31 12.76 5.87
CA SER A 151 13.86 11.98 6.99
C SER A 151 15.29 12.38 7.40
N THR A 152 16.06 13.02 6.51
CA THR A 152 17.40 13.56 6.80
C THR A 152 17.37 15.00 7.35
N GLY A 153 16.24 15.69 7.24
CA GLY A 153 16.11 17.12 7.56
C GLY A 153 16.82 18.06 6.57
N ALA A 154 17.34 17.54 5.45
CA ALA A 154 18.13 18.33 4.49
C ALA A 154 17.28 19.16 3.52
N LEU A 155 16.01 18.81 3.31
CA LEU A 155 15.13 19.60 2.45
C LEU A 155 14.66 20.86 3.17
N GLY A 156 14.93 22.02 2.56
CA GLY A 156 14.39 23.29 3.01
C GLY A 156 12.93 23.54 2.60
N CYS A 157 12.43 22.80 1.60
CA CYS A 157 11.06 22.88 1.12
C CYS A 157 10.63 21.61 0.37
N PHE A 158 9.32 21.41 0.16
CA PHE A 158 8.76 20.33 -0.64
C PHE A 158 8.49 20.77 -2.08
N ASP A 159 9.14 20.13 -3.04
CA ASP A 159 8.82 20.24 -4.46
C ASP A 159 7.86 19.10 -4.85
N LEU A 160 6.59 19.47 -5.05
CA LEU A 160 5.48 18.53 -5.21
C LEU A 160 5.70 17.52 -6.34
N TYR A 161 6.18 17.99 -7.49
CA TYR A 161 6.31 17.18 -8.70
C TYR A 161 7.61 16.37 -8.72
N SER A 162 8.60 16.77 -7.92
CA SER A 162 9.83 16.01 -7.74
C SER A 162 9.68 14.90 -6.70
N LEU A 163 8.83 15.10 -5.67
CA LEU A 163 8.64 14.16 -4.56
C LEU A 163 7.52 13.14 -4.81
N TYR A 164 6.54 13.45 -5.66
CA TYR A 164 5.44 12.56 -6.00
C TYR A 164 5.05 12.72 -7.46
N VAL A 165 4.85 11.62 -8.15
CA VAL A 165 4.40 11.60 -9.55
C VAL A 165 3.06 10.90 -9.59
N GLN A 166 2.01 11.63 -9.96
CA GLN A 166 0.70 11.03 -10.18
C GLN A 166 0.77 10.00 -11.31
N CYS A 167 0.21 8.83 -11.05
CA CYS A 167 0.22 7.70 -11.97
C CYS A 167 -1.09 6.91 -11.89
N ALA A 168 -1.19 5.79 -12.62
CA ALA A 168 -2.36 4.91 -12.61
C ALA A 168 -2.51 4.06 -11.33
N ASP A 169 -1.60 4.22 -10.38
CA ASP A 169 -1.68 3.69 -9.02
C ASP A 169 -1.94 4.84 -8.02
N PRO A 170 -3.15 4.96 -7.45
CA PRO A 170 -3.49 5.98 -6.45
C PRO A 170 -2.68 5.91 -5.16
N THR A 171 -2.02 4.78 -4.90
CA THR A 171 -1.14 4.55 -3.74
C THR A 171 0.30 4.99 -3.99
N GLY A 172 0.62 5.44 -5.22
CA GLY A 172 1.89 6.01 -5.63
C GLY A 172 2.82 5.02 -6.35
N CYS A 173 3.36 5.42 -7.50
CA CYS A 173 4.30 4.58 -8.27
C CYS A 173 5.77 4.72 -7.87
N GLY A 174 6.10 5.68 -6.99
CA GLY A 174 7.48 6.07 -6.72
C GLY A 174 8.11 6.88 -7.85
N LEU A 175 9.44 6.90 -7.91
CA LEU A 175 10.21 7.74 -8.84
C LEU A 175 11.14 6.90 -9.74
N GLY A 176 11.63 7.52 -10.82
CA GLY A 176 12.62 6.93 -11.72
C GLY A 176 12.06 5.90 -12.70
N SER A 177 12.92 5.09 -13.30
CA SER A 177 12.53 4.15 -14.36
C SER A 177 11.59 3.03 -13.88
N ASN A 178 11.71 2.61 -12.63
CA ASN A 178 10.88 1.55 -12.06
C ASN A 178 9.42 2.01 -11.90
N SER A 179 9.21 3.30 -11.59
CA SER A 179 7.85 3.85 -11.49
C SER A 179 7.15 3.88 -12.84
N LEU A 180 7.89 4.15 -13.92
CA LEU A 180 7.35 4.11 -15.28
C LEU A 180 6.92 2.69 -15.69
N ALA A 181 7.72 1.68 -15.34
CA ALA A 181 7.36 0.29 -15.60
C ALA A 181 6.11 -0.12 -14.82
N TRP A 182 6.03 0.23 -13.54
CA TRP A 182 4.86 -0.05 -12.70
C TRP A 182 3.61 0.67 -13.20
N ASP A 183 3.73 1.95 -13.55
CA ASP A 183 2.63 2.75 -14.12
C ASP A 183 2.09 2.11 -15.41
N TYR A 184 2.97 1.59 -16.28
CA TYR A 184 2.54 0.85 -17.46
C TYR A 184 1.76 -0.42 -17.12
N GLN A 185 2.19 -1.18 -16.09
CA GLN A 185 1.45 -2.36 -15.61
C GLN A 185 0.07 -1.98 -15.04
N ALA A 186 0.01 -0.92 -14.24
CA ALA A 186 -1.24 -0.35 -13.74
C ALA A 186 -2.13 0.20 -14.87
N CYS A 187 -1.55 0.61 -15.99
CA CYS A 187 -2.29 1.05 -17.17
C CYS A 187 -2.76 -0.04 -18.12
N THR A 188 -2.38 -1.30 -17.87
CA THR A 188 -2.69 -2.41 -18.78
C THR A 188 -3.43 -3.53 -18.07
N GLU A 189 -2.80 -4.17 -17.08
CA GLU A 189 -3.29 -5.42 -16.49
C GLU A 189 -3.67 -5.29 -15.02
N ILE A 190 -2.94 -4.50 -14.23
CA ILE A 190 -3.13 -4.43 -12.77
C ILE A 190 -4.21 -3.38 -12.43
N ASN A 191 -5.30 -3.79 -11.80
CA ASN A 191 -6.38 -2.87 -11.40
C ASN A 191 -6.11 -2.26 -10.02
N LEU A 192 -6.00 -0.94 -9.95
CA LEU A 192 -5.76 -0.21 -8.70
C LEU A 192 -6.69 1.00 -8.59
N CYS A 193 -7.96 0.81 -8.97
CA CYS A 193 -8.96 1.87 -8.92
C CYS A 193 -9.47 2.12 -7.49
N TYR A 194 -8.59 2.62 -6.61
CA TYR A 194 -8.94 3.01 -5.25
C TYR A 194 -9.22 4.50 -5.15
N ASP A 195 -10.19 4.85 -4.32
CA ASP A 195 -10.54 6.24 -4.04
C ASP A 195 -10.42 6.59 -2.55
N SER A 196 -10.17 7.87 -2.29
CA SER A 196 -10.47 8.47 -1.00
C SER A 196 -11.68 9.39 -1.16
N ASN A 197 -12.51 9.49 -0.13
CA ASN A 197 -13.81 10.16 -0.21
C ASN A 197 -14.14 11.08 0.98
N ASN A 198 -13.28 11.16 2.00
CA ASN A 198 -13.51 11.94 3.22
C ASN A 198 -14.76 11.52 4.02
N GLU A 199 -15.34 10.35 3.75
CA GLU A 199 -16.48 9.80 4.50
C GLU A 199 -16.04 8.52 5.22
N THR A 200 -15.53 7.55 4.47
CA THR A 200 -14.99 6.29 5.00
C THR A 200 -13.52 6.39 5.41
N ASP A 201 -12.84 7.46 5.01
CA ASP A 201 -11.42 7.70 5.25
C ASP A 201 -11.16 9.15 5.69
N MET A 202 -9.92 9.44 6.10
CA MET A 202 -9.50 10.74 6.62
C MET A 202 -8.95 11.72 5.57
N PHE A 203 -8.97 11.37 4.28
CA PHE A 203 -8.33 12.12 3.22
C PHE A 203 -9.34 12.89 2.37
N PRO A 204 -8.90 13.92 1.61
CA PRO A 204 -9.77 14.60 0.65
C PRO A 204 -10.38 13.65 -0.38
N PRO A 205 -11.55 13.99 -0.95
CA PRO A 205 -12.10 13.24 -2.08
C PRO A 205 -11.12 13.27 -3.27
N MET A 206 -10.65 12.10 -3.69
CA MET A 206 -9.78 11.90 -4.84
C MET A 206 -10.21 10.62 -5.55
N THR A 207 -11.16 10.77 -6.47
CA THR A 207 -11.71 9.68 -7.28
C THR A 207 -10.68 9.20 -8.29
N PHE A 208 -10.55 7.88 -8.41
CA PHE A 208 -9.77 7.24 -9.46
C PHE A 208 -10.44 5.92 -9.88
N GLY A 209 -11.46 6.03 -10.74
CA GLY A 209 -12.20 4.91 -11.29
C GLY A 209 -11.68 4.48 -12.66
N GLU A 210 -12.43 3.59 -13.32
CA GLU A 210 -12.09 3.11 -14.66
C GLU A 210 -12.02 4.24 -15.70
N THR A 211 -12.88 5.25 -15.58
CA THR A 211 -12.92 6.40 -16.50
C THR A 211 -11.63 7.21 -16.42
N GLU A 212 -11.22 7.62 -15.21
CA GLU A 212 -10.01 8.40 -14.98
C GLU A 212 -8.77 7.62 -15.42
N ARG A 213 -8.72 6.31 -15.09
CA ARG A 213 -7.65 5.41 -15.52
C ARG A 213 -7.57 5.32 -17.05
N ASN A 214 -8.68 5.14 -17.74
CA ASN A 214 -8.70 5.06 -19.21
C ASN A 214 -8.17 6.35 -19.86
N ILE A 215 -8.58 7.52 -19.36
CA ILE A 215 -8.13 8.82 -19.84
C ILE A 215 -6.61 8.97 -19.62
N TYR A 216 -6.14 8.70 -18.40
CA TYR A 216 -4.72 8.80 -18.05
C TYR A 216 -3.87 7.87 -18.94
N CYS A 217 -4.23 6.60 -19.00
CA CYS A 217 -3.44 5.57 -19.68
C CYS A 217 -3.42 5.74 -21.20
N SER A 218 -4.54 6.17 -21.79
CA SER A 218 -4.60 6.51 -23.21
C SER A 218 -3.66 7.67 -23.55
N LYS A 219 -3.66 8.72 -22.72
CA LYS A 219 -2.79 9.90 -22.92
C LYS A 219 -1.32 9.60 -22.64
N ARG A 220 -1.01 8.86 -21.58
CA ARG A 220 0.37 8.64 -21.10
C ARG A 220 1.12 7.58 -21.90
N TRP A 221 0.42 6.51 -22.26
CA TRP A 221 1.02 5.27 -22.78
C TRP A 221 0.41 4.79 -24.11
N ALA A 222 -0.61 5.47 -24.63
CA ALA A 222 -1.33 5.06 -25.83
C ALA A 222 -1.92 3.63 -25.73
N VAL A 223 -2.35 3.24 -24.52
CA VAL A 223 -3.00 1.95 -24.25
C VAL A 223 -4.36 2.14 -23.59
N LEU A 224 -5.24 1.16 -23.77
CA LEU A 224 -6.49 1.05 -23.03
C LEU A 224 -6.35 -0.09 -22.00
N PRO A 225 -6.57 0.17 -20.70
CA PRO A 225 -6.62 -0.85 -19.66
C PRO A 225 -7.58 -2.00 -20.01
N ARG A 226 -7.24 -3.22 -19.59
CA ARG A 226 -8.07 -4.42 -19.78
C ARG A 226 -8.50 -4.96 -18.41
N PRO A 227 -9.51 -4.36 -17.75
CA PRO A 227 -9.78 -4.62 -16.34
C PRO A 227 -10.09 -6.08 -16.01
N ARG A 228 -10.71 -6.83 -16.92
CA ARG A 228 -11.03 -8.26 -16.69
C ARG A 228 -9.88 -9.22 -17.03
N TRP A 229 -8.78 -8.73 -17.59
CA TRP A 229 -7.71 -9.59 -18.10
C TRP A 229 -6.98 -10.33 -16.98
N LEU A 230 -6.63 -9.65 -15.88
CA LEU A 230 -5.92 -10.27 -14.78
C LEU A 230 -6.74 -11.38 -14.11
N GLN A 231 -8.04 -11.13 -13.86
CA GLN A 231 -8.97 -12.14 -13.36
C GLN A 231 -9.08 -13.34 -14.32
N THR A 232 -9.17 -13.09 -15.63
CA THR A 232 -9.23 -14.14 -16.65
C THR A 232 -7.95 -15.01 -16.65
N GLN A 233 -6.77 -14.38 -16.53
CA GLN A 233 -5.49 -15.09 -16.60
C GLN A 233 -5.12 -15.81 -15.29
N PHE A 234 -5.49 -15.23 -14.14
CA PHE A 234 -5.02 -15.66 -12.82
C PHE A 234 -6.13 -15.99 -11.84
N TRP A 235 -7.34 -16.25 -12.35
CA TRP A 235 -8.49 -16.87 -11.69
C TRP A 235 -9.21 -15.99 -10.66
N GLY A 236 -8.61 -14.89 -10.20
CA GLY A 236 -9.21 -14.02 -9.18
C GLY A 236 -9.46 -14.80 -7.89
N ASP A 237 -10.73 -14.90 -7.50
CA ASP A 237 -11.21 -15.64 -6.32
C ASP A 237 -11.51 -17.13 -6.59
N ALA A 238 -11.51 -17.57 -7.85
CA ALA A 238 -11.79 -18.96 -8.24
C ALA A 238 -10.58 -19.90 -8.04
N LEU A 239 -10.05 -19.93 -6.81
CA LEU A 239 -8.81 -20.63 -6.45
C LEU A 239 -9.01 -22.07 -5.97
N SER A 240 -10.21 -22.64 -6.07
CA SER A 240 -10.52 -23.98 -5.53
C SER A 240 -9.66 -25.11 -6.14
N ALA A 241 -9.18 -24.94 -7.37
CA ALA A 241 -8.29 -25.87 -8.04
C ALA A 241 -6.78 -25.63 -7.74
N ALA A 242 -6.45 -24.56 -7.02
CA ALA A 242 -5.08 -24.26 -6.62
C ALA A 242 -4.63 -25.14 -5.43
N SER A 243 -3.32 -25.22 -5.22
CA SER A 243 -2.74 -25.96 -4.11
C SER A 243 -1.39 -25.41 -3.69
N ASN A 244 -1.04 -25.63 -2.42
CA ASN A 244 0.25 -25.32 -1.80
C ASN A 244 0.58 -23.82 -1.90
N ILE A 245 -0.31 -22.97 -1.40
CA ILE A 245 -0.10 -21.53 -1.33
C ILE A 245 -0.38 -21.06 0.08
N ILE A 246 0.57 -20.34 0.67
CA ILE A 246 0.36 -19.57 1.89
C ILE A 246 0.07 -18.13 1.50
N PHE A 247 -1.01 -17.57 2.00
CA PHE A 247 -1.37 -16.16 1.90
C PHE A 247 -1.16 -15.52 3.26
N SER A 248 0.02 -14.93 3.49
CA SER A 248 0.31 -14.21 4.73
C SER A 248 -0.10 -12.73 4.58
N ASN A 249 -0.75 -12.16 5.59
CA ASN A 249 -1.14 -10.75 5.60
C ASN A 249 -1.00 -10.16 7.00
N GLY A 250 -0.45 -8.95 7.08
CA GLY A 250 -0.42 -8.14 8.29
C GLY A 250 -1.76 -7.47 8.58
N ASP A 251 -2.12 -7.32 9.86
CA ASP A 251 -3.35 -6.62 10.25
C ASP A 251 -3.24 -5.08 10.16
N LEU A 252 -2.01 -4.55 10.09
CA LEU A 252 -1.70 -3.12 9.89
C LEU A 252 -1.34 -2.81 8.43
N ASP A 253 -1.55 -3.76 7.52
CA ASP A 253 -1.27 -3.58 6.12
C ASP A 253 -2.55 -3.16 5.37
N PRO A 254 -2.61 -1.95 4.79
CA PRO A 254 -3.80 -1.53 4.04
C PRO A 254 -4.06 -2.38 2.79
N TRP A 255 -3.08 -3.16 2.32
CA TRP A 255 -3.26 -4.12 1.23
C TRP A 255 -3.94 -5.43 1.64
N ALA A 256 -3.98 -5.74 2.94
CA ALA A 256 -4.35 -7.07 3.42
C ALA A 256 -5.75 -7.50 2.98
N ASN A 257 -6.72 -6.57 3.04
CA ASN A 257 -8.11 -6.86 2.68
C ASN A 257 -8.36 -6.89 1.17
N GLY A 258 -7.36 -6.53 0.35
CA GLY A 258 -7.32 -6.83 -1.08
C GLY A 258 -6.83 -8.25 -1.40
N GLY A 259 -6.40 -9.02 -0.40
CA GLY A 259 -5.86 -10.38 -0.52
C GLY A 259 -6.76 -11.45 0.10
N VAL A 260 -6.20 -12.65 0.27
CA VAL A 260 -6.91 -13.81 0.87
C VAL A 260 -6.67 -13.84 2.39
N ARG A 261 -7.73 -13.60 3.17
CA ARG A 261 -7.67 -13.53 4.65
C ARG A 261 -8.11 -14.80 5.38
N LYS A 262 -8.69 -15.77 4.67
CA LYS A 262 -9.22 -17.04 5.21
C LYS A 262 -8.68 -18.21 4.39
N SER A 263 -8.33 -19.30 5.06
CA SER A 263 -7.91 -20.53 4.36
C SER A 263 -9.04 -21.04 3.47
N LEU A 264 -8.70 -21.37 2.23
CA LEU A 264 -9.66 -21.81 1.20
C LEU A 264 -9.72 -23.34 1.08
N SER A 265 -8.67 -24.02 1.55
CA SER A 265 -8.59 -25.48 1.60
C SER A 265 -7.49 -25.91 2.60
N SER A 266 -7.24 -27.21 2.72
CA SER A 266 -6.13 -27.74 3.52
C SER A 266 -4.73 -27.41 2.97
N SER A 267 -4.63 -26.86 1.75
CA SER A 267 -3.35 -26.50 1.11
C SER A 267 -3.30 -25.04 0.63
N LEU A 268 -4.39 -24.29 0.80
CA LEU A 268 -4.49 -22.85 0.56
C LEU A 268 -4.71 -22.17 1.89
N ILE A 269 -3.62 -21.85 2.56
CA ILE A 269 -3.60 -21.47 3.98
C ILE A 269 -3.46 -19.95 4.09
N ALA A 270 -4.36 -19.31 4.84
CA ALA A 270 -4.19 -17.90 5.20
C ALA A 270 -3.48 -17.79 6.56
N VAL A 271 -2.49 -16.91 6.64
CA VAL A 271 -1.73 -16.61 7.86
C VAL A 271 -1.89 -15.12 8.15
N ASN A 272 -2.71 -14.78 9.15
CA ASN A 272 -2.88 -13.39 9.58
C ASN A 272 -1.87 -13.07 10.68
N ILE A 273 -1.20 -11.92 10.57
CA ILE A 273 -0.11 -11.50 11.46
C ILE A 273 -0.55 -10.25 12.23
N PRO A 274 -1.13 -10.41 13.44
CA PRO A 274 -1.46 -9.27 14.29
C PRO A 274 -0.24 -8.39 14.58
N GLY A 275 -0.37 -7.09 14.35
CA GLY A 275 0.75 -6.14 14.49
C GLY A 275 1.79 -6.20 13.37
N GLY A 276 1.57 -7.02 12.33
CA GLY A 276 2.36 -6.97 11.11
C GLY A 276 1.83 -5.89 10.16
N ALA A 277 2.73 -5.09 9.61
CA ALA A 277 2.48 -4.24 8.44
C ALA A 277 2.79 -5.02 7.14
N HIS A 278 3.13 -4.33 6.05
CA HIS A 278 3.31 -4.94 4.73
C HIS A 278 4.43 -6.01 4.75
N HIS A 279 4.06 -7.28 4.55
CA HIS A 279 4.92 -8.47 4.48
C HIS A 279 6.05 -8.54 5.53
N LEU A 280 5.73 -8.27 6.81
CA LEU A 280 6.71 -8.33 7.92
C LEU A 280 7.37 -9.72 8.06
N ASP A 281 6.64 -10.78 7.74
CA ASP A 281 7.11 -12.18 7.69
C ASP A 281 8.34 -12.37 6.80
N LEU A 282 8.45 -11.66 5.67
CA LEU A 282 9.59 -11.76 4.76
C LEU A 282 10.86 -11.03 5.24
N ARG A 283 10.75 -10.17 6.26
CA ARG A 283 11.90 -9.44 6.79
C ARG A 283 12.81 -10.39 7.59
N GLY A 284 14.08 -9.99 7.73
CA GLY A 284 15.00 -10.68 8.65
C GLY A 284 14.50 -10.63 10.09
N SER A 285 14.88 -11.64 10.90
CA SER A 285 14.53 -11.67 12.32
C SER A 285 15.09 -10.44 13.04
N ASN A 286 14.33 -9.93 14.01
CA ASN A 286 14.69 -8.80 14.84
C ASN A 286 14.20 -9.01 16.27
N ASP A 287 14.91 -8.50 17.27
CA ASP A 287 14.52 -8.62 18.69
C ASP A 287 13.19 -7.92 19.01
N ALA A 288 12.79 -6.94 18.19
CA ALA A 288 11.52 -6.24 18.30
C ALA A 288 10.38 -6.89 17.49
N ASP A 289 10.61 -8.05 16.86
CA ASP A 289 9.54 -8.78 16.17
C ASP A 289 8.41 -9.16 17.14
N PRO A 290 7.13 -8.91 16.81
CA PRO A 290 6.03 -9.38 17.63
C PRO A 290 5.95 -10.91 17.58
N GLU A 291 5.52 -11.52 18.69
CA GLU A 291 5.36 -12.97 18.80
C GLU A 291 4.49 -13.57 17.66
N SER A 292 3.55 -12.78 17.13
CA SER A 292 2.72 -13.13 15.98
C SER A 292 3.53 -13.45 14.72
N VAL A 293 4.52 -12.62 14.35
CA VAL A 293 5.33 -12.88 13.15
C VAL A 293 6.31 -14.02 13.36
N ILE A 294 6.82 -14.21 14.58
CA ILE A 294 7.67 -15.36 14.91
C ILE A 294 6.89 -16.67 14.70
N LYS A 295 5.64 -16.73 15.16
CA LYS A 295 4.74 -17.87 14.94
C LYS A 295 4.35 -18.05 13.47
N ALA A 296 4.11 -16.95 12.75
CA ALA A 296 3.81 -16.98 11.32
C ALA A 296 4.97 -17.60 10.53
N ARG A 297 6.20 -17.09 10.71
CA ARG A 297 7.41 -17.62 10.06
C ARG A 297 7.66 -19.10 10.37
N LYS A 298 7.42 -19.53 11.61
CA LYS A 298 7.51 -20.96 11.98
C LYS A 298 6.49 -21.80 11.21
N THR A 299 5.25 -21.34 11.14
CA THR A 299 4.17 -22.01 10.40
C THR A 299 4.49 -22.10 8.91
N GLU A 300 4.97 -21.01 8.32
CA GLU A 300 5.41 -20.95 6.92
C GLU A 300 6.56 -21.92 6.65
N ALA A 301 7.59 -21.94 7.51
CA ALA A 301 8.73 -22.84 7.39
C ALA A 301 8.30 -24.31 7.45
N ASP A 302 7.41 -24.67 8.39
CA ASP A 302 6.91 -26.04 8.54
C ASP A 302 6.12 -26.49 7.30
N LEU A 303 5.26 -25.63 6.75
CA LEU A 303 4.49 -25.92 5.53
C LEU A 303 5.39 -26.06 4.30
N ILE A 304 6.35 -25.15 4.12
CA ILE A 304 7.30 -25.20 3.00
C ILE A 304 8.16 -26.46 3.09
N ALA A 305 8.64 -26.83 4.28
CA ALA A 305 9.40 -28.06 4.50
C ALA A 305 8.59 -29.31 4.15
N GLN A 306 7.29 -29.33 4.48
CA GLN A 306 6.39 -30.41 4.10
C GLN A 306 6.25 -30.54 2.58
N TRP A 307 6.04 -29.43 1.86
CA TRP A 307 5.94 -29.44 0.39
C TRP A 307 7.23 -29.96 -0.26
N VAL A 308 8.40 -29.53 0.21
CA VAL A 308 9.70 -30.02 -0.28
C VAL A 308 9.85 -31.53 -0.04
N LYS A 309 9.43 -32.02 1.14
CA LYS A 309 9.47 -33.46 1.47
C LYS A 309 8.52 -34.28 0.58
N MET A 310 7.31 -33.79 0.36
CA MET A 310 6.31 -34.43 -0.52
C MET A 310 6.85 -34.56 -1.95
N GLU A 311 7.41 -33.49 -2.51
CA GLU A 311 7.96 -33.53 -3.88
C GLU A 311 9.17 -34.45 -4.02
N ARG A 312 10.09 -34.46 -3.03
CA ARG A 312 11.21 -35.41 -3.01
C ARG A 312 10.73 -36.86 -3.00
N THR A 313 9.63 -37.14 -2.31
CA THR A 313 9.03 -38.47 -2.26
C THR A 313 8.39 -38.82 -3.61
N ARG A 314 7.59 -37.91 -4.17
CA ARG A 314 6.93 -38.06 -5.49
C ARG A 314 7.93 -38.36 -6.61
N LEU A 315 9.09 -37.71 -6.61
CA LEU A 315 10.14 -37.93 -7.61
C LEU A 315 10.87 -39.28 -7.48
N ARG A 316 10.86 -39.88 -6.28
CA ARG A 316 11.50 -41.19 -6.01
C ARG A 316 10.58 -42.37 -6.27
N THR A 317 9.27 -42.16 -6.29
CA THR A 317 8.30 -43.21 -6.59
C THR A 317 8.27 -43.49 -8.09
N PRO A 318 8.49 -44.74 -8.56
CA PRO A 318 8.35 -45.09 -9.96
C PRO A 318 6.94 -44.73 -10.44
N LYS A 319 6.83 -44.11 -11.62
CA LYS A 319 5.53 -43.98 -12.28
C LYS A 319 5.07 -45.39 -12.67
N GLN A 320 4.00 -45.88 -12.04
CA GLN A 320 3.27 -47.07 -12.51
C GLN A 320 2.56 -46.75 -13.83
#